data_AF-D5UGI3-F1
#
_entry.id   AF-D5UGI3-F1
#
_cell.length_a   1.000
_cell.length_b   1.000
_cell.length_c   1.000
_cell.angle_alpha   90.00
_cell.angle_beta   90.00
_cell.angle_gamma   90.00
#
_symmetry.space_group_name_H-M   'P 1'
#
loop_
_entity.id
_entity.type
_entity.pdbx_description
1 polymer ?
#
loop_
_entity_poly.entity_id
_entity_poly.type
_entity_poly.pdbx_seq_one_letter_code
_entity_poly.pdbx_strand_id
1 'polypeptide(L)'
;MLVALWTVNALLALAFIGTGTFKLARSKEQLRAAGMAWTDDFDAARIKLAGIAEVLGALGLVLPLATGVAPVLTPVAAVALAGTMVAATAVHLRRRESPAPAVVLLVLSLASAALGFLVLA
;
A
#
# COMPACT_ATOMS: atom_id res chain seq x y z
N MET A 1 12.87 6.37 17.98
CA MET A 1 12.51 6.18 16.56
C MET A 1 11.85 4.84 16.27
N LEU A 2 12.24 3.74 16.92
CA LEU A 2 11.57 2.44 16.76
C LEU A 2 10.06 2.45 17.04
N VAL A 3 9.61 3.12 18.11
CA VAL A 3 8.17 3.27 18.40
C VAL A 3 7.45 3.95 17.25
N ALA A 4 8.02 5.04 16.71
CA ALA A 4 7.43 5.75 15.57
C ALA A 4 7.35 4.86 14.32
N LEU A 5 8.40 4.09 14.01
CA LEU A 5 8.41 3.13 12.90
C LEU A 5 7.29 2.09 13.06
N TRP A 6 7.17 1.49 14.25
CA TRP A 6 6.11 0.53 14.55
C TRP A 6 4.70 1.14 14.43
N THR A 7 4.51 2.35 14.93
CA THR A 7 3.22 3.05 14.81
C THR A 7 2.86 3.30 13.34
N VAL A 8 3.78 3.83 12.54
CA VAL A 8 3.54 4.07 11.12
C VAL A 8 3.28 2.75 10.37
N ASN A 9 4.08 1.72 10.62
CA ASN A 9 3.94 0.41 9.96
C ASN A 9 2.62 -0.27 10.31
N ALA A 10 2.18 -0.20 11.57
CA ALA A 10 0.89 -0.78 11.98
C ALA A 10 -0.28 -0.09 11.27
N LEU A 11 -0.27 1.24 11.20
CA LEU A 11 -1.33 2.01 10.52
C LEU A 11 -1.34 1.72 9.01
N LEU A 12 -0.17 1.71 8.37
CA LEU A 12 -0.03 1.36 6.96
C LEU A 12 -0.47 -0.07 6.67
N ALA A 13 -0.05 -1.03 7.50
CA ALA A 13 -0.39 -2.43 7.32
C ALA A 13 -1.90 -2.65 7.43
N LEU A 14 -2.56 -2.03 8.40
CA LEU A 14 -4.02 -2.07 8.52
C LEU A 14 -4.71 -1.47 7.29
N ALA A 15 -4.25 -0.31 6.82
CA ALA A 15 -4.82 0.34 5.65
C ALA A 15 -4.67 -0.53 4.39
N PHE A 16 -3.45 -1.03 4.10
CA PHE A 16 -3.16 -1.82 2.91
C PHE A 16 -3.72 -3.24 2.95
N ILE A 17 -3.80 -3.87 4.13
CA ILE A 17 -4.59 -5.11 4.28
C ILE A 17 -6.04 -4.81 3.95
N GLY A 18 -6.61 -3.72 4.47
CA GLY A 18 -7.97 -3.31 4.17
C GLY A 18 -8.22 -3.12 2.68
N THR A 19 -7.46 -2.25 2.01
CA THR A 19 -7.65 -1.97 0.57
C THR A 19 -7.32 -3.17 -0.31
N GLY A 20 -6.21 -3.85 0.00
CA GLY A 20 -5.71 -4.98 -0.78
C GLY A 20 -6.69 -6.15 -0.73
N THR A 21 -7.11 -6.56 0.48
CA THR A 21 -8.11 -7.63 0.64
C THR A 21 -9.45 -7.23 0.03
N PHE A 22 -9.87 -5.96 0.15
CA PHE A 22 -11.11 -5.48 -0.49
C PHE A 22 -11.08 -5.69 -2.01
N LYS A 23 -9.94 -5.41 -2.67
CA LYS A 23 -9.73 -5.66 -4.11
C LYS A 23 -9.66 -7.15 -4.43
N LEU A 24 -9.09 -7.97 -3.56
CA LEU A 24 -8.98 -9.42 -3.77
C LEU A 24 -10.30 -10.16 -3.57
N ALA A 25 -11.13 -9.73 -2.62
CA ALA A 25 -12.38 -10.40 -2.26
C ALA A 25 -13.54 -10.11 -3.23
N ARG A 26 -13.46 -9.04 -4.03
CA ARG A 26 -14.56 -8.59 -4.92
C ARG A 26 -14.23 -8.70 -6.40
N SER A 27 -15.23 -8.94 -7.24
CA SER A 27 -15.07 -8.88 -8.70
C SER A 27 -14.88 -7.43 -9.17
N LYS A 28 -14.43 -7.23 -10.42
CA LYS A 28 -14.31 -5.88 -11.02
C LYS A 28 -15.64 -5.14 -10.98
N GLU A 29 -16.74 -5.83 -11.28
CA GLU A 29 -18.09 -5.29 -11.31
C GLU A 29 -18.54 -4.86 -9.91
N GLN A 30 -18.24 -5.66 -8.89
CA GLN A 30 -18.54 -5.32 -7.49
C GLN A 30 -17.73 -4.11 -7.00
N LEU A 31 -16.45 -4.01 -7.37
CA LEU A 31 -15.60 -2.85 -7.04
C LEU A 31 -16.13 -1.59 -7.72
N ARG A 32 -16.52 -1.70 -8.99
CA ARG A 32 -17.16 -0.61 -9.73
C ARG A 32 -18.46 -0.16 -9.07
N ALA A 33 -19.32 -1.09 -8.70
CA ALA A 33 -20.58 -0.80 -8.01
C ALA A 33 -20.36 -0.14 -6.64
N ALA A 34 -19.22 -0.39 -5.99
CA ALA A 34 -18.79 0.27 -4.76
C ALA A 34 -18.19 1.68 -4.96
N GLY A 35 -18.32 2.26 -6.16
CA GLY A 35 -17.85 3.62 -6.46
C GLY A 35 -16.40 3.73 -6.89
N MET A 36 -15.69 2.61 -7.09
CA MET A 36 -14.31 2.63 -7.61
C MET A 36 -14.31 2.72 -9.13
N ALA A 37 -14.68 3.87 -9.67
CA ALA A 37 -14.81 4.05 -11.12
C ALA A 37 -13.50 3.79 -11.89
N TRP A 38 -12.34 3.93 -11.25
CA TRP A 38 -11.03 3.65 -11.84
C TRP A 38 -10.87 2.20 -12.31
N THR A 39 -11.68 1.26 -11.82
CA THR A 39 -11.62 -0.13 -12.27
C THR A 39 -12.01 -0.30 -13.74
N ASP A 40 -12.66 0.68 -14.37
CA ASP A 40 -12.95 0.65 -15.81
C ASP A 40 -11.70 0.56 -16.66
N ASP A 41 -10.65 1.27 -16.25
CA ASP A 41 -9.42 1.48 -17.01
C ASP A 41 -8.49 0.24 -16.98
N PHE A 42 -8.82 -0.76 -16.17
CA PHE A 42 -7.99 -1.94 -15.93
C PHE A 42 -8.79 -3.23 -16.06
N ASP A 43 -8.14 -4.29 -16.54
CA ASP A 43 -8.71 -5.63 -16.49
C ASP A 43 -8.72 -6.17 -15.04
N ALA A 44 -9.51 -7.23 -14.80
CA ALA A 44 -9.61 -7.83 -13.48
C ALA A 44 -8.26 -8.33 -12.96
N ALA A 45 -7.39 -8.85 -13.83
CA ALA A 45 -6.08 -9.36 -13.46
C ALA A 45 -5.19 -8.26 -12.86
N ARG A 46 -5.11 -7.08 -13.49
CA ARG A 46 -4.35 -5.93 -12.96
C ARG A 46 -4.89 -5.44 -11.62
N ILE A 47 -6.21 -5.42 -11.45
CA ILE A 47 -6.84 -5.07 -10.17
C ILE A 47 -6.44 -6.06 -9.07
N LYS A 48 -6.42 -7.37 -9.39
CA LYS A 48 -5.98 -8.40 -8.45
C LYS A 48 -4.49 -8.30 -8.13
N LEU A 49 -3.64 -8.06 -9.14
CA LEU A 49 -2.21 -7.85 -8.93
C LEU A 49 -1.94 -6.66 -7.98
N ALA A 50 -2.66 -5.56 -8.14
CA ALA A 50 -2.58 -4.43 -7.21
C ALA A 50 -2.96 -4.84 -5.78
N GLY A 51 -4.06 -5.59 -5.62
CA GLY A 51 -4.48 -6.10 -4.31
C GLY A 51 -3.45 -7.05 -3.67
N ILE A 52 -2.85 -7.95 -4.45
CA ILE A 52 -1.79 -8.85 -3.98
C ILE A 52 -0.57 -8.04 -3.52
N ALA A 53 -0.13 -7.07 -4.33
CA ALA A 53 1.01 -6.22 -4.00
C ALA A 53 0.78 -5.42 -2.70
N GLU A 54 -0.43 -4.89 -2.50
CA GLU A 54 -0.79 -4.16 -1.27
C GLU A 54 -0.75 -5.07 -0.03
N VAL A 55 -1.32 -6.28 -0.11
CA VAL A 55 -1.32 -7.22 1.02
C VAL A 55 0.10 -7.71 1.31
N LEU A 56 0.88 -8.08 0.29
CA LEU A 56 2.27 -8.52 0.48
C LEU A 56 3.14 -7.39 1.04
N GLY A 57 2.95 -6.16 0.57
CA GLY A 57 3.64 -4.99 1.11
C GLY A 57 3.29 -4.77 2.59
N ALA A 58 2.01 -4.85 2.95
CA ALA A 58 1.57 -4.72 4.34
C ALA A 58 2.17 -5.79 5.26
N LEU A 59 2.23 -7.05 4.80
CA LEU A 59 2.91 -8.11 5.53
C LEU A 59 4.42 -7.85 5.62
N GLY A 60 5.05 -7.35 4.56
CA GLY A 60 6.46 -6.96 4.52
C GLY A 60 6.80 -5.80 5.46
N LEU A 61 5.86 -4.90 5.77
CA LEU A 61 6.07 -3.85 6.76
C LEU A 61 6.19 -4.38 8.21
N VAL A 62 5.58 -5.54 8.49
CA VAL A 62 5.40 -6.03 9.86
C VAL A 62 6.21 -7.29 10.12
N LEU A 63 6.10 -8.32 9.28
CA LEU A 63 6.68 -9.64 9.55
C LEU A 63 8.20 -9.64 9.69
N PRO A 64 9.00 -8.99 8.81
CA PRO A 64 10.46 -8.98 8.94
C PRO A 64 10.91 -8.32 10.25
N LEU A 65 10.28 -7.21 10.61
CA LEU A 65 10.57 -6.48 11.85
C LEU A 65 10.10 -7.24 13.09
N ALA A 66 8.92 -7.86 13.06
CA ALA A 66 8.35 -8.62 14.17
C ALA A 66 9.13 -9.90 14.48
N THR A 67 9.57 -10.59 13.44
CA THR A 67 10.27 -11.89 13.55
C THR A 67 11.77 -11.73 13.69
N GLY A 68 12.32 -10.55 13.39
CA GLY A 68 13.75 -10.30 13.33
C GLY A 68 14.44 -10.91 12.10
N VAL A 69 13.69 -11.51 11.17
CA VAL A 69 14.24 -12.12 9.96
C VAL A 69 14.34 -11.07 8.86
N ALA A 70 15.57 -10.73 8.49
CA ALA A 70 15.90 -9.70 7.50
C ALA A 70 15.09 -8.39 7.66
N PRO A 71 15.22 -7.65 8.80
CA PRO A 71 14.42 -6.45 9.07
C PRO A 71 14.52 -5.35 8.00
N VAL A 72 15.59 -5.34 7.20
CA VAL A 72 15.74 -4.44 6.03
C VAL A 72 14.65 -4.62 4.97
N LEU A 73 13.95 -5.77 4.95
CA LEU A 73 12.80 -5.96 4.06
C LEU A 73 11.61 -5.07 4.41
N THR A 74 11.53 -4.57 5.64
CA THR A 74 10.49 -3.62 6.07
C THR A 74 10.56 -2.29 5.32
N PRO A 75 11.68 -1.55 5.32
CA PRO A 75 11.77 -0.34 4.50
C PRO A 75 11.71 -0.63 2.99
N VAL A 76 12.16 -1.79 2.51
CA VAL A 76 11.98 -2.19 1.10
C VAL A 76 10.50 -2.36 0.74
N ALA A 77 9.71 -3.02 1.59
CA ALA A 77 8.26 -3.15 1.40
C ALA A 77 7.56 -1.78 1.40
N ALA A 78 8.01 -0.86 2.27
CA ALA A 78 7.51 0.51 2.29
C ALA A 78 7.77 1.25 0.96
N VAL A 79 8.94 1.08 0.35
CA VAL A 79 9.24 1.64 -0.99
C VAL A 79 8.33 1.02 -2.06
N ALA A 80 8.10 -0.29 -2.02
CA ALA A 80 7.21 -0.96 -2.98
C ALA A 80 5.77 -0.43 -2.88
N LEU A 81 5.25 -0.27 -1.65
CA LEU A 81 3.94 0.34 -1.40
C LEU A 81 3.87 1.82 -1.83
N ALA A 82 4.96 2.58 -1.64
CA ALA A 82 5.04 3.93 -2.19
C ALA A 82 4.90 3.91 -3.73
N GLY A 83 5.54 2.96 -4.41
CA GLY A 83 5.41 2.76 -5.85
C GLY A 83 3.97 2.51 -6.31
N THR A 84 3.21 1.68 -5.60
CA THR A 84 1.79 1.44 -5.93
C THR A 84 0.94 2.69 -5.75
N MET A 85 1.23 3.51 -4.73
CA MET A 85 0.53 4.77 -4.49
C MET A 85 0.88 5.88 -5.48
N VAL A 86 2.10 5.89 -6.03
CA VAL A 86 2.43 6.76 -7.17
C VAL A 86 1.55 6.41 -8.38
N ALA A 87 1.42 5.12 -8.71
CA ALA A 87 0.56 4.67 -9.79
C ALA A 87 -0.92 5.02 -9.53
N ALA A 88 -1.42 4.77 -8.33
CA ALA A 88 -2.80 5.11 -7.95
C ALA A 88 -3.07 6.63 -8.03
N THR A 89 -2.13 7.44 -7.54
CA THR A 89 -2.21 8.90 -7.61
C THR A 89 -2.29 9.37 -9.07
N ALA A 90 -1.45 8.84 -9.94
CA ALA A 90 -1.47 9.17 -11.37
C ALA A 90 -2.81 8.81 -12.03
N VAL A 91 -3.40 7.65 -11.68
CA VAL A 91 -4.73 7.25 -12.16
C VAL A 91 -5.80 8.25 -11.75
N HIS A 92 -5.89 8.60 -10.46
CA HIS A 92 -6.91 9.53 -9.98
C HIS A 92 -6.75 10.94 -10.56
N LEU A 93 -5.51 11.44 -10.69
CA LEU A 93 -5.24 12.71 -11.34
C LEU A 93 -5.68 12.73 -12.82
N ARG A 94 -5.38 11.66 -13.58
CA ARG A 94 -5.82 11.55 -14.99
C ARG A 94 -7.34 11.53 -15.12
N ARG A 95 -8.04 10.96 -14.15
CA ARG A 95 -9.51 10.88 -14.10
C ARG A 95 -10.15 12.14 -13.49
N ARG A 96 -9.35 13.14 -13.09
CA ARG A 96 -9.79 14.36 -12.39
C ARG A 96 -10.57 14.06 -11.10
N GLU A 97 -10.21 12.97 -10.44
CA GLU A 97 -10.71 12.57 -9.12
C GLU A 97 -9.74 13.00 -8.03
N SER A 98 -10.21 13.07 -6.79
CA SER A 98 -9.33 13.39 -5.66
C SER A 98 -8.29 12.29 -5.45
N PRO A 99 -6.98 12.61 -5.51
CA PRO A 99 -5.92 11.64 -5.22
C PRO A 99 -5.58 11.55 -3.72
N ALA A 100 -6.31 12.27 -2.86
CA ALA A 100 -5.92 12.48 -1.47
C ALA A 100 -5.63 11.18 -0.69
N PRO A 101 -6.45 10.11 -0.77
CA PRO A 101 -6.14 8.85 -0.08
C PRO A 101 -4.83 8.22 -0.55
N ALA A 102 -4.58 8.20 -1.86
CA ALA A 102 -3.36 7.66 -2.44
C ALA A 102 -2.13 8.49 -2.03
N VAL A 103 -2.25 9.83 -2.01
CA VAL A 103 -1.16 10.72 -1.58
C VAL A 103 -0.85 10.56 -0.09
N VAL A 104 -1.86 10.42 0.77
CA VAL A 104 -1.64 10.17 2.21
C VAL A 104 -0.89 8.85 2.42
N LEU A 105 -1.33 7.77 1.78
CA LEU A 105 -0.66 6.47 1.87
C LEU A 105 0.74 6.49 1.26
N LEU A 106 0.96 7.25 0.19
CA LEU A 106 2.28 7.49 -0.39
C LEU A 106 3.22 8.13 0.64
N VAL A 107 2.80 9.26 1.23
CA VAL A 107 3.62 10.00 2.21
C VAL A 107 3.94 9.14 3.42
N LEU A 108 2.96 8.40 3.94
CA LEU A 108 3.19 7.49 5.07
C LEU A 108 4.14 6.36 4.69
N SER A 109 4.03 5.81 3.48
CA SER A 109 4.94 4.75 2.99
C SER A 109 6.38 5.28 2.84
N LEU A 110 6.56 6.50 2.34
CA LEU A 110 7.87 7.15 2.27
C LEU A 110 8.43 7.44 3.67
N ALA A 111 7.59 7.87 4.61
CA ALA A 111 7.99 8.07 6.00
C ALA A 111 8.43 6.75 6.66
N SER A 112 7.69 5.66 6.44
CA SER A 112 8.07 4.31 6.88
C SER A 112 9.40 3.85 6.27
N ALA A 113 9.60 4.05 4.96
CA ALA A 113 10.85 3.72 4.28
C ALA A 113 12.04 4.50 4.88
N ALA A 114 11.89 5.82 5.03
CA ALA A 114 12.92 6.67 5.62
C ALA A 114 13.24 6.26 7.06
N LEU A 115 12.22 6.08 7.91
CA LEU A 115 12.41 5.63 9.30
C LEU A 115 13.06 4.24 9.36
N GLY A 116 12.64 3.31 8.50
CA GLY A 116 13.16 1.95 8.46
C GLY A 116 14.63 1.93 8.06
N PHE A 117 15.02 2.65 6.99
CA PHE A 117 16.43 2.73 6.59
C PHE A 117 17.30 3.48 7.60
N LEU A 118 16.77 4.49 8.30
CA LEU A 118 17.54 5.22 9.32
C LEU A 118 17.75 4.44 10.62
N VAL A 119 16.88 3.48 10.93
CA VAL A 119 16.84 2.80 12.24
C VAL A 119 17.30 1.34 12.15
N LEU A 120 17.20 0.71 10.97
CA LEU A 120 17.50 -0.72 10.77
C LEU A 120 18.74 -0.98 9.90
N ALA A 121 19.36 0.07 9.35
CA ALA A 121 20.64 -0.01 8.62
C ALA A 121 21.76 0.64 9.44
#